data_AF-A0A3A1VI30-F1
#
_entry.id   AF-A0A3A1VI30-F1
#
_cell.length_a   1.000
_cell.length_b   1.000
_cell.length_c   1.000
_cell.angle_alpha   90.00
_cell.angle_beta   90.00
_cell.angle_gamma   90.00
#
_symmetry.space_group_name_H-M   'P 1'
#
loop_
_entity.id
_entity.type
_entity.pdbx_description
1 polymer ?
#
loop_
_entity_poly.entity_id
_entity_poly.type
_entity_poly.pdbx_seq_one_letter_code
_entity_poly.pdbx_strand_id
1 'polypeptide(L)' 'MFEFEVCRCRNQIEKLRLIMELTYEKFLSFTDSSVLLASQALDDALAQYRKCPNFDVCNNWGREEKGNRYRKSVMVS' A
#
# COMPACT_ATOMS: atom_id res chain seq x y z
N MET A 1 7.71 -15.04 -13.69
CA MET A 1 8.27 -13.80 -13.11
C MET A 1 7.68 -12.60 -13.84
N PHE A 2 6.49 -12.12 -13.47
CA PHE A 2 5.85 -10.93 -14.06
C PHE A 2 5.08 -10.06 -13.04
N GLU A 3 5.25 -10.30 -11.74
CA GLU A 3 4.56 -9.51 -10.69
C GLU A 3 5.28 -8.20 -10.31
N PHE A 4 6.50 -7.98 -10.80
CA PHE A 4 7.34 -6.87 -10.33
C PHE A 4 6.98 -5.50 -10.93
N GLU A 5 6.31 -5.45 -12.09
CA GLU A 5 6.01 -4.18 -12.78
C GLU A 5 4.60 -3.65 -12.52
N VAL A 6 3.59 -4.52 -12.39
CA VAL A 6 2.17 -4.10 -12.38
C VAL A 6 1.86 -3.15 -11.22
N CYS A 7 2.47 -3.37 -10.05
CA CYS A 7 2.22 -2.60 -8.83
C CYS A 7 3.47 -1.88 -8.30
N ARG A 8 4.31 -1.35 -9.20
CA ARG A 8 5.59 -0.68 -8.83
C ARG A 8 5.44 0.40 -7.76
N CYS A 9 4.41 1.25 -7.85
CA CYS A 9 4.17 2.29 -6.84
C CYS A 9 3.82 1.71 -5.47
N ARG A 10 3.02 0.64 -5.43
CA ARG A 10 2.68 -0.05 -4.18
C ARG A 10 3.93 -0.65 -3.54
N ASN A 11 4.79 -1.29 -4.35
CA ASN A 11 6.06 -1.83 -3.88
C ASN A 11 6.99 -0.74 -3.33
N GLN A 12 6.96 0.46 -3.93
CA GLN A 12 7.73 1.60 -3.42
C GLN A 12 7.19 2.09 -2.07
N ILE A 13 5.87 2.11 -1.87
CA ILE A 13 5.26 2.45 -0.58
C ILE A 13 5.68 1.46 0.50
N GLU A 14 5.65 0.15 0.23
CA GLU A 14 6.09 -0.86 1.21
C GLU A 14 7.58 -0.70 1.57
N LYS A 15 8.43 -0.35 0.60
CA LYS A 15 9.85 -0.05 0.89
C LYS A 15 9.99 1.17 1.79
N LEU A 16 9.24 2.25 1.52
CA LEU A 16 9.28 3.47 2.33
C LEU A 16 8.74 3.24 3.74
N ARG A 17 7.70 2.40 3.88
CA ARG A 17 7.19 1.97 5.18
C ARG A 17 8.25 1.25 5.99
N LEU A 18 8.95 0.28 5.39
CA LEU A 18 10.05 -0.42 6.06
C LEU A 18 11.17 0.54 6.47
N ILE A 19 11.52 1.51 5.62
CA ILE A 19 12.52 2.53 5.95
C ILE A 19 12.07 3.36 7.15
N MET A 20 10.80 3.76 7.21
CA MET A 20 10.24 4.52 8.32
C MET A 20 10.28 3.71 9.63
N GLU A 21 9.87 2.44 9.59
CA GLU A 21 9.91 1.51 10.72
C GLU A 21 11.36 1.35 11.25
N LEU A 22 12.32 1.06 10.36
CA LEU A 22 13.74 0.92 10.72
C LEU A 22 14.35 2.22 11.25
N THR A 23 13.95 3.37 10.69
CA THR A 23 14.43 4.68 11.15
C THR A 23 13.90 4.96 12.56
N TYR A 24 12.63 4.67 12.83
CA TYR A 24 12.09 4.77 14.17
C TYR A 24 12.78 3.81 15.15
N GLU A 25 13.00 2.54 14.79
CA GLU A 25 13.71 1.59 15.65
C GLU A 25 15.12 2.07 16.03
N LYS A 26 15.79 2.77 15.12
CA LYS A 26 17.13 3.33 15.35
C LYS A 26 17.13 4.52 16.31
N PHE A 27 16.18 5.44 16.17
CA PHE A 27 16.17 6.71 16.91
C PHE A 27 15.22 6.72 18.12
N LEU A 28 14.26 5.79 18.16
CA LEU A 28 13.22 5.65 19.17
C LEU A 28 12.46 6.96 19.47
N SER A 29 12.30 7.80 18.45
CA SER A 29 11.64 9.10 18.57
C SER A 29 10.91 9.48 17.29
N PHE A 30 9.62 9.78 17.40
CA PHE A 30 8.82 10.27 16.26
C PHE A 30 9.11 11.72 15.89
N THR A 31 9.78 12.47 16.76
CA THR A 31 10.15 13.88 16.51
C THR A 31 11.59 14.01 16.01
N ASP A 32 12.34 12.91 15.89
CA ASP A 32 13.66 12.94 15.27
C ASP A 32 13.53 13.37 13.81
N SER A 33 14.40 14.29 13.38
CA SER A 33 14.37 14.82 12.02
C SER A 33 14.44 13.74 10.93
N SER A 34 15.17 12.64 11.18
CA SER A 34 15.29 11.52 10.24
C SER A 34 13.98 10.76 10.13
N VAL A 35 13.28 10.55 11.25
CA VAL A 35 11.98 9.90 11.29
C VAL A 35 10.92 10.76 10.62
N LEU A 36 10.95 12.08 10.85
CA LEU A 36 10.07 13.03 10.17
C LEU A 36 10.30 13.05 8.65
N LEU A 37 11.56 13.01 8.18
CA LEU A 37 11.88 12.92 6.76
C LEU A 37 11.40 11.61 6.14
N ALA A 38 11.59 10.48 6.82
CA ALA A 38 11.10 9.19 6.37
C ALA A 38 9.56 9.16 6.31
N SER A 39 8.89 9.76 7.30
CA SER A 39 7.43 9.93 7.32
C SER A 39 6.95 10.76 6.13
N GLN A 40 7.58 11.92 5.90
CA GLN A 40 7.21 12.80 4.78
C GLN A 40 7.34 12.08 3.44
N ALA A 41 8.43 11.33 3.22
CA ALA A 41 8.63 10.59 1.98
C ALA A 41 7.55 9.51 1.77
N LEU A 42 7.11 8.85 2.85
CA LEU A 42 6.02 7.88 2.81
C LEU A 42 4.68 8.57 2.48
N ASP A 43 4.39 9.69 3.12
CA ASP A 43 3.17 10.47 2.88
C ASP A 43 3.10 10.98 1.44
N ASP A 44 4.22 11.48 0.89
CA ASP A 44 4.31 11.92 -0.49
C ASP A 44 4.05 10.77 -1.47
N ALA A 45 4.60 9.58 -1.19
CA ALA A 45 4.35 8.40 -2.01
C ALA A 45 2.89 7.93 -1.95
N LEU A 46 2.26 7.98 -0.77
CA LEU A 46 0.84 7.67 -0.59
C LEU A 46 -0.06 8.68 -1.33
N ALA A 47 0.27 9.97 -1.29
CA ALA A 47 -0.44 11.01 -2.02
C ALA A 47 -0.35 10.80 -3.54
N GLN A 48 0.82 10.38 -4.04
CA GLN A 48 1.05 10.08 -5.45
C GLN A 48 0.44 8.74 -5.89
N TYR A 49 0.27 7.79 -4.99
CA TYR A 49 -0.20 6.44 -5.31
C TYR A 49 -1.53 6.43 -6.08
N ARG A 50 -2.45 7.35 -5.74
CA ARG A 50 -3.75 7.49 -6.43
C ARG A 50 -3.63 7.81 -7.92
N LYS A 51 -2.47 8.30 -8.35
CA LYS A 51 -2.17 8.65 -9.74
C LYS A 51 -1.38 7.55 -10.45
N CYS A 52 -1.06 6.45 -9.78
CA CYS A 52 -0.23 5.41 -10.36
C CYS A 52 -0.99 4.56 -11.39
N PRO A 53 -0.29 4.10 -12.44
CA PRO A 53 -0.84 3.10 -13.35
C PRO A 53 -1.31 1.88 -12.57
N ASN A 54 -2.44 1.30 -13.00
CA ASN A 54 -3.04 0.12 -12.38
C ASN A 54 -3.42 0.29 -10.89
N PHE A 55 -3.64 1.53 -10.42
CA PHE A 55 -4.06 1.81 -9.04
C PHE A 55 -5.23 0.92 -8.60
N ASP A 56 -6.28 0.81 -9.41
CA ASP A 56 -7.45 0.00 -9.08
C ASP A 56 -7.13 -1.49 -8.97
N VAL A 57 -6.29 -2.03 -9.86
CA VAL A 57 -5.89 -3.44 -9.82
C VAL A 57 -5.05 -3.71 -8.56
N CYS A 58 -4.08 -2.85 -8.29
CA CYS A 58 -3.17 -3.00 -7.16
C CYS A 58 -3.83 -2.74 -5.79
N ASN A 59 -4.87 -1.91 -5.74
CA ASN A 59 -5.65 -1.60 -4.55
C ASN A 59 -6.78 -2.63 -4.28
N ASN A 60 -7.21 -3.35 -5.32
CA ASN A 60 -8.16 -4.47 -5.21
C ASN A 60 -7.47 -5.83 -5.14
N TRP A 61 -6.14 -5.89 -5.24
CA TRP A 61 -5.36 -7.11 -5.08
C TRP A 61 -5.65 -7.75 -3.72
N GLY A 62 -6.28 -8.93 -3.72
CA GLY A 62 -6.73 -9.64 -2.51
C GLY A 62 -8.17 -9.37 -2.06
N ARG A 63 -8.97 -8.59 -2.82
CA ARG A 63 -10.41 -8.36 -2.52
C ARG A 63 -11.38 -9.30 -3.24
N GLU A 64 -10.92 -10.18 -4.14
CA GLU A 64 -11.80 -10.97 -5.02
C GLU A 64 -12.72 -11.98 -4.30
N GLU A 65 -12.49 -12.35 -3.03
CA GLU A 65 -13.30 -13.39 -2.39
C GLU A 65 -14.59 -12.94 -1.68
N LYS A 66 -14.80 -11.64 -1.44
CA LYS A 66 -15.98 -11.20 -0.64
C LYS A 66 -17.22 -10.83 -1.46
N GLY A 67 -17.09 -10.63 -2.77
CA GLY A 67 -18.20 -10.22 -3.64
C GLY A 67 -19.09 -11.37 -4.15
N ASN A 68 -18.60 -12.61 -4.17
CA ASN A 68 -19.29 -13.72 -4.81
C ASN A 68 -20.12 -14.60 -3.86
N ARG A 69 -20.01 -14.43 -2.53
CA ARG A 69 -20.86 -15.16 -1.56
C ARG A 69 -22.26 -14.59 -1.39
N TYR A 70 -22.48 -13.32 -1.70
CA TYR A 70 -23.80 -12.69 -1.49
C TYR A 70 -24.72 -12.70 -2.72
N ARG A 71 -24.21 -12.99 -3.92
CA ARG A 71 -25.05 -13.07 -5.14
C ARG A 71 -25.67 -14.43 -5.41
N LYS A 72 -25.23 -15.50 -4.76
CA LYS A 72 -25.75 -16.86 -4.99
C LYS A 72 -26.91 -17.29 -4.10
N SER A 73 -27.32 -16.46 -3.13
CA SER A 73 -28.43 -16.79 -2.21
C SER A 73 -29.78 -16.16 -2.56
N VAL A 74 -29.91 -15.45 -3.70
CA VAL A 74 -31.17 -14.79 -4.11
C VAL A 74 -31.69 -15.31 -5.45
N MET A 75 -31.51 -16.61 -5.72
CA MET A 75 -32.20 -17.32 -6.81
C MET A 75 -32.50 -18.75 -6.37
N VAL A 76 -33.38 -18.91 -5.38
CA VAL A 76 -34.20 -20.12 -5.23
C VAL A 76 -35.62 -19.63 -4.95
N SER A 77 -36.43 -19.61 -5.99
CA SER A 77 -37.90 -19.57 -5.95
C SER A 77 -38.40 -20.66 -6.86
#